data_AF-A0A379DFY6-F1
#
_entry.id   AF-A0A379DFY6-F1
#
_cell.length_a   1.000
_cell.length_b   1.000
_cell.length_c   1.000
_cell.angle_alpha   90.00
_cell.angle_beta   90.00
_cell.angle_gamma   90.00
#
_symmetry.space_group_name_H-M   'P 1'
#
loop_
_entity.id
_entity.type
_entity.pdbx_description
1 polymer ?
#
loop_
_entity_poly.entity_id
_entity_poly.type
_entity_poly.pdbx_seq_one_letter_code
_entity_poly.pdbx_strand_id
1 'polypeptide(L)'
;MKRGYAIIVTVLIMSLGLISISFLLNSVFKSALVQKNSIDSIQADYNAESAIEMVTSAGNFENAINDLYVKREYTDKVEIFGSEVDIKGIMIGNRPPKFEIKAETSNKNITSNWYAYGNIVNEIYTTGESVVSPRTCNVNGKVSIDELQKMKSNIGIGNTKNIILPAEDIYLHKEGSSIAFFRDSEFKEKVDSVSSFDRFYLEQKGGNLIVLSDIKVMSLFNVENIILGANIKINGILNLKSDIQSLGHYNIEVDGLTLNYDQVSENYIVANYKYDNLHMFYKNLKDFIKPTVKYTSKEKK
;
A
#
# COMPACT_ATOMS: atom_id res chain seq x y z
N MET A 1 -40.67 -27.18 -79.54
CA MET A 1 -40.96 -26.72 -78.16
C MET A 1 -40.28 -27.56 -77.06
N LYS A 2 -40.16 -28.89 -77.15
CA LYS A 2 -39.59 -29.72 -76.07
C LYS A 2 -38.11 -29.44 -75.71
N ARG A 3 -37.26 -29.09 -76.69
CA ARG A 3 -35.83 -28.79 -76.45
C ARG A 3 -35.57 -27.46 -75.73
N GLY A 4 -36.36 -26.41 -76.01
CA GLY A 4 -36.22 -25.11 -75.35
C GLY A 4 -36.66 -25.14 -73.88
N TYR A 5 -37.72 -25.89 -73.57
CA TYR A 5 -38.17 -26.12 -72.19
C TYR A 5 -37.11 -26.85 -71.37
N ALA A 6 -36.49 -27.90 -71.94
CA ALA A 6 -35.42 -28.63 -71.27
C ALA A 6 -34.21 -27.73 -70.95
N ILE A 7 -33.83 -26.81 -71.84
CA ILE A 7 -32.74 -25.86 -71.61
C ILE A 7 -33.09 -24.88 -70.48
N ILE A 8 -34.30 -24.30 -70.49
CA ILE A 8 -34.74 -23.34 -69.46
C ILE A 8 -34.76 -24.01 -68.07
N VAL A 9 -35.32 -25.22 -67.98
CA VAL A 9 -35.36 -25.98 -66.72
C VAL A 9 -33.95 -26.34 -66.23
N THR A 10 -33.06 -26.71 -67.15
CA THR A 10 -31.66 -27.04 -66.83
C THR A 10 -30.89 -25.83 -66.31
N VAL A 11 -31.09 -24.65 -66.92
CA VAL A 11 -30.52 -23.38 -66.43
C VAL A 11 -31.07 -23.05 -65.04
N LEU A 12 -32.39 -23.20 -64.83
CA LEU A 12 -33.02 -22.97 -63.52
C LEU A 12 -32.45 -23.88 -62.42
N ILE A 13 -32.29 -25.17 -62.71
CA ILE A 13 -31.69 -26.14 -61.78
C ILE A 13 -30.23 -25.79 -61.49
N MET A 14 -29.45 -25.43 -62.50
CA MET A 14 -28.05 -25.01 -62.31
C MET A 14 -27.95 -23.71 -61.50
N SER A 15 -28.80 -22.71 -61.77
CA SER A 15 -28.84 -21.47 -61.01
C SER A 15 -29.25 -21.70 -59.55
N LEU A 16 -30.27 -22.53 -59.29
CA LEU A 16 -30.66 -22.93 -57.93
C LEU A 16 -29.53 -23.66 -57.23
N GLY A 17 -28.85 -24.59 -57.91
CA GLY A 17 -27.68 -25.29 -57.38
C GLY A 17 -26.55 -24.33 -57.00
N LEU A 18 -26.22 -23.37 -57.86
CA LEU A 18 -25.20 -22.34 -57.61
C LEU A 18 -25.58 -21.44 -56.43
N ILE A 19 -26.83 -21.03 -56.32
CA ILE A 19 -27.33 -20.22 -55.19
C ILE A 19 -27.22 -21.02 -53.89
N SER A 20 -27.63 -22.30 -53.88
CA SER A 20 -27.53 -23.16 -52.71
C SER A 20 -26.08 -23.41 -52.29
N ILE A 21 -25.16 -23.65 -53.23
CA ILE A 21 -23.73 -23.80 -52.94
C ILE A 21 -23.15 -22.50 -52.38
N SER A 22 -23.49 -21.35 -52.99
CA SER A 22 -23.04 -20.03 -52.51
C SER A 22 -23.53 -19.75 -51.08
N PHE A 23 -24.77 -20.11 -50.78
CA PHE A 23 -25.34 -19.97 -49.43
C PHE A 23 -24.62 -20.87 -48.41
N LEU A 24 -24.37 -22.13 -48.75
CA LEU A 24 -23.62 -23.06 -47.89
C LEU A 24 -22.20 -22.56 -47.64
N LEU A 25 -21.48 -22.13 -48.68
CA LEU A 25 -20.13 -21.58 -48.54
C LEU A 25 -20.14 -20.34 -47.64
N ASN A 26 -21.05 -19.38 -47.86
CA ASN A 26 -21.14 -18.17 -47.04
C ASN A 26 -21.46 -18.50 -45.57
N SER A 27 -22.34 -19.49 -45.33
CA SER A 27 -22.63 -19.96 -43.98
C SER A 27 -21.40 -20.56 -43.30
N VAL A 28 -20.65 -21.42 -44.01
CA VAL A 28 -19.40 -22.03 -43.49
C VAL A 28 -18.35 -20.96 -43.22
N PHE A 29 -18.17 -19.99 -44.12
CA PHE A 29 -17.23 -18.87 -43.93
C PHE A 29 -17.60 -18.02 -42.71
N LYS A 30 -18.89 -17.70 -42.52
CA LYS A 30 -19.35 -16.95 -41.35
C LYS A 30 -19.13 -17.73 -40.05
N SER A 31 -19.47 -19.02 -40.04
CA SER A 31 -19.23 -19.88 -38.87
C SER A 31 -17.74 -19.99 -38.54
N ALA A 32 -16.89 -20.15 -39.54
CA ALA A 32 -15.44 -20.18 -39.36
C ALA A 32 -14.89 -18.84 -38.84
N LEU A 33 -15.42 -17.71 -39.31
CA LEU A 33 -15.06 -16.38 -38.81
C LEU A 33 -15.47 -16.19 -37.34
N VAL A 34 -16.69 -16.58 -36.99
CA VAL A 34 -17.17 -16.52 -35.59
C VAL A 34 -16.32 -17.39 -34.68
N GLN A 35 -16.01 -18.62 -35.12
CA GLN A 35 -15.16 -19.53 -34.34
C GLN A 35 -13.75 -18.98 -34.19
N LYS A 36 -13.17 -18.40 -35.26
CA LYS A 36 -11.85 -17.76 -35.21
C LYS A 36 -11.83 -16.58 -34.25
N ASN A 37 -12.83 -15.69 -34.31
CA ASN A 37 -12.94 -14.56 -33.39
C ASN A 37 -13.10 -15.03 -31.94
N SER A 38 -13.85 -16.10 -31.71
CA SER A 38 -13.97 -16.71 -30.39
C SER A 38 -12.63 -17.24 -29.88
N ILE A 39 -11.84 -17.89 -30.73
CA ILE A 39 -10.50 -18.39 -30.38
C ILE A 39 -9.55 -17.22 -30.09
N ASP A 40 -9.53 -16.20 -30.96
CA ASP A 40 -8.68 -15.02 -30.80
C ASP A 40 -9.05 -14.25 -29.50
N SER A 41 -10.34 -14.19 -29.13
CA SER A 41 -10.81 -13.63 -27.85
C SER A 41 -10.33 -14.45 -26.66
N ILE A 42 -10.53 -15.77 -26.67
CA ILE A 42 -10.09 -16.67 -25.60
C ILE A 42 -8.58 -16.54 -25.40
N GLN A 43 -7.81 -16.45 -26.48
CA GLN A 43 -6.36 -16.26 -26.39
C GLN A 43 -5.99 -14.91 -25.77
N ALA A 44 -6.69 -13.83 -26.12
CA ALA A 44 -6.47 -12.52 -25.50
C ALA A 44 -6.78 -12.54 -24.00
N ASP A 45 -7.88 -13.19 -23.60
CA ASP A 45 -8.27 -13.34 -22.18
C ASP A 45 -7.21 -14.13 -21.39
N TYR A 46 -6.79 -15.28 -21.93
CA TYR A 46 -5.73 -16.11 -21.33
C TYR A 46 -4.42 -15.36 -21.16
N ASN A 47 -4.04 -14.55 -22.15
CA ASN A 47 -2.82 -13.74 -22.09
C ASN A 47 -2.89 -12.68 -20.98
N ALA A 48 -4.02 -11.97 -20.87
CA ALA A 48 -4.21 -10.95 -19.83
C ALA A 48 -4.27 -11.57 -18.42
N GLU A 49 -4.96 -12.70 -18.26
CA GLU A 49 -5.03 -13.43 -16.99
C GLU A 49 -3.65 -13.93 -16.55
N SER A 50 -2.92 -14.60 -17.46
CA SER A 50 -1.58 -15.13 -17.17
C SER A 50 -0.58 -14.01 -16.84
N ALA A 51 -0.68 -12.84 -17.48
CA ALA A 51 0.16 -11.69 -17.16
C ALA A 51 -0.07 -11.18 -15.72
N ILE A 52 -1.34 -11.10 -15.29
CA ILE A 52 -1.68 -10.75 -13.90
C ILE A 52 -1.13 -11.80 -12.93
N GLU A 53 -1.30 -13.09 -13.22
CA GLU A 53 -0.78 -14.16 -12.37
C GLU A 53 0.75 -14.10 -12.26
N MET A 54 1.43 -13.88 -13.38
CA MET A 54 2.88 -13.78 -13.43
C MET A 54 3.38 -12.61 -12.60
N VAL A 55 2.77 -11.42 -12.73
CA VAL A 55 3.16 -10.24 -11.94
C VAL A 55 2.84 -10.40 -10.47
N THR A 56 1.66 -10.92 -10.12
CA THR A 56 1.25 -11.09 -8.72
C THR A 56 2.02 -12.19 -7.99
N SER A 57 2.49 -13.21 -8.73
CA SER A 57 3.31 -14.31 -8.20
C SER A 57 4.81 -14.01 -8.25
N ALA A 58 5.23 -12.92 -8.87
CA ALA A 58 6.63 -12.56 -8.97
C ALA A 58 7.19 -12.18 -7.59
N GLY A 59 8.41 -12.63 -7.29
CA GLY A 59 9.08 -12.31 -6.01
C GLY A 59 9.33 -10.81 -5.78
N ASN A 60 9.21 -9.98 -6.82
CA ASN A 60 9.31 -8.52 -6.75
C ASN A 60 7.95 -7.81 -6.67
N PHE A 61 6.84 -8.53 -6.56
CA PHE A 61 5.50 -7.92 -6.51
C PHE A 61 5.34 -6.92 -5.36
N GLU A 62 5.95 -7.20 -4.21
CA GLU A 62 5.98 -6.28 -3.06
C GLU A 62 6.63 -4.94 -3.43
N ASN A 63 7.71 -4.96 -4.22
CA ASN A 63 8.36 -3.74 -4.72
C ASN A 63 7.45 -2.98 -5.70
N ALA A 64 6.73 -3.69 -6.56
CA ALA A 64 5.77 -3.09 -7.48
C ALA A 64 4.61 -2.40 -6.73
N ILE A 65 4.10 -3.01 -5.66
CA ILE A 65 3.06 -2.40 -4.82
C ILE A 65 3.62 -1.24 -4.00
N ASN A 66 4.85 -1.33 -3.49
CA ASN A 66 5.49 -0.21 -2.82
C ASN A 66 5.68 0.99 -3.77
N ASP A 67 6.12 0.71 -5.00
CA ASP A 67 6.21 1.73 -6.05
C ASP A 67 4.85 2.33 -6.36
N LEU A 68 3.81 1.51 -6.52
CA LEU A 68 2.45 1.97 -6.72
C LEU A 68 1.96 2.83 -5.55
N TYR A 69 2.30 2.47 -4.31
CA TYR A 69 1.94 3.22 -3.12
C TYR A 69 2.64 4.58 -3.05
N VAL A 70 3.94 4.62 -3.38
CA VAL A 70 4.80 5.82 -3.31
C VAL A 70 4.54 6.76 -4.50
N LYS A 71 4.50 6.22 -5.72
CA LYS A 71 4.42 6.95 -6.99
C LYS A 71 2.98 7.14 -7.46
N ARG A 72 2.01 6.44 -6.86
CA ARG A 72 0.59 6.37 -7.25
C ARG A 72 0.30 5.74 -8.62
N GLU A 73 1.34 5.36 -9.34
CA GLU A 73 1.25 4.72 -10.65
C GLU A 73 2.31 3.61 -10.73
N TYR A 74 1.94 2.51 -11.39
CA TYR A 74 2.84 1.41 -11.75
C TYR A 74 2.59 1.08 -13.21
N THR A 75 3.66 0.89 -13.98
CA THR A 75 3.57 0.49 -15.38
C THR A 75 4.64 -0.55 -15.67
N ASP A 76 4.25 -1.63 -16.31
CA ASP A 76 5.14 -2.72 -16.69
C ASP A 76 4.70 -3.36 -18.01
N LYS A 77 5.57 -4.15 -18.61
CA LYS A 77 5.31 -4.87 -19.87
C LYS A 77 5.81 -6.30 -19.75
N VAL A 78 4.94 -7.25 -20.07
CA VAL A 78 5.26 -8.68 -19.99
C VAL A 78 4.91 -9.34 -21.32
N GLU A 79 5.78 -10.23 -21.79
CA GLU A 79 5.49 -11.04 -22.97
C GLU A 79 4.89 -12.38 -22.54
N ILE A 80 3.68 -12.68 -23.02
CA ILE A 80 2.96 -13.92 -22.76
C ILE A 80 2.61 -14.57 -24.10
N PHE A 81 3.08 -15.79 -24.32
CA PHE A 81 2.84 -16.56 -25.55
C PHE A 81 3.11 -15.76 -26.85
N GLY A 82 4.17 -14.94 -26.88
CA GLY A 82 4.55 -14.12 -28.04
C GLY A 82 3.70 -12.86 -28.25
N SER A 83 2.87 -12.49 -27.26
CA SER A 83 2.09 -11.24 -27.24
C SER A 83 2.58 -10.35 -26.11
N GLU A 84 2.83 -9.07 -26.42
CA GLU A 84 3.13 -8.06 -25.41
C GLU A 84 1.85 -7.67 -24.66
N VAL A 85 1.92 -7.64 -23.33
CA VAL A 85 0.82 -7.29 -22.43
C VAL A 85 1.27 -6.08 -21.61
N ASP A 86 0.51 -4.98 -21.71
CA ASP A 86 0.75 -3.78 -20.92
C ASP A 86 0.09 -3.95 -19.54
N ILE A 87 0.82 -3.64 -18.48
CA ILE A 87 0.34 -3.73 -17.10
C ILE A 87 0.35 -2.33 -16.49
N LYS A 88 -0.76 -1.93 -15.89
CA LYS A 88 -0.95 -0.62 -15.26
C LYS A 88 -1.56 -0.77 -13.88
N GLY A 89 -0.95 -0.14 -12.88
CA GLY A 89 -1.45 -0.10 -11.50
C GLY A 89 -1.93 1.30 -11.14
N ILE A 90 -3.04 1.38 -10.40
CA ILE A 90 -3.55 2.61 -9.79
C ILE A 90 -3.93 2.38 -8.31
N MET A 91 -3.78 3.44 -7.51
CA MET A 91 -4.29 3.48 -6.14
C MET A 91 -5.77 3.90 -6.12
N ILE A 92 -6.60 3.15 -5.37
CA ILE A 92 -8.04 3.38 -5.23
C ILE A 92 -8.42 3.56 -3.76
N GLY A 93 -9.17 4.62 -3.45
CA GLY A 93 -9.70 4.88 -2.11
C GLY A 93 -8.65 5.40 -1.12
N ASN A 94 -9.14 5.94 0.01
CA ASN A 94 -8.28 6.66 0.95
C ASN A 94 -7.96 5.88 2.24
N ARG A 95 -8.81 4.94 2.71
CA ARG A 95 -8.66 4.29 4.04
C ARG A 95 -9.34 2.91 4.16
N PRO A 96 -8.60 1.78 4.25
CA PRO A 96 -7.19 1.64 3.85
C PRO A 96 -7.04 1.83 2.33
N PRO A 97 -5.84 2.23 1.87
CA PRO A 97 -5.55 2.34 0.45
C PRO A 97 -5.74 0.98 -0.24
N LYS A 98 -6.47 0.97 -1.35
CA LYS A 98 -6.61 -0.21 -2.21
C LYS A 98 -5.77 -0.01 -3.46
N PHE A 99 -5.40 -1.10 -4.11
CA PHE A 99 -4.78 -1.06 -5.43
C PHE A 99 -5.61 -1.86 -6.43
N GLU A 100 -5.58 -1.40 -7.69
CA GLU A 100 -6.03 -2.13 -8.86
C GLU A 100 -4.84 -2.23 -9.82
N ILE A 101 -4.49 -3.44 -10.24
CA ILE A 101 -3.54 -3.69 -11.33
C ILE A 101 -4.33 -4.25 -12.49
N LYS A 102 -4.19 -3.62 -13.66
CA LYS A 102 -4.86 -3.97 -14.90
C LYS A 102 -3.83 -4.50 -15.89
N ALA A 103 -4.09 -5.65 -16.50
CA ALA A 103 -3.39 -6.12 -17.69
C ALA A 103 -4.26 -5.87 -18.92
N GLU A 104 -3.69 -5.29 -19.96
CA GLU A 104 -4.35 -4.98 -21.22
C GLU A 104 -3.54 -5.60 -22.36
N THR A 105 -4.22 -6.39 -23.19
CA THR A 105 -3.62 -7.01 -24.38
C THR A 105 -4.55 -6.84 -25.57
N SER A 106 -3.94 -6.74 -26.75
CA SER A 106 -4.66 -6.70 -28.02
C SER A 106 -4.18 -7.82 -28.92
N ASN A 107 -5.06 -8.77 -29.26
CA ASN A 107 -4.79 -9.79 -30.26
C ASN A 107 -5.69 -9.53 -31.47
N LYS A 108 -5.11 -9.19 -32.63
CA LYS A 108 -5.82 -8.97 -33.92
C LYS A 108 -7.11 -8.14 -33.79
N ASN A 109 -7.02 -6.98 -33.12
CA ASN A 109 -8.10 -6.02 -32.85
C ASN A 109 -9.15 -6.43 -31.81
N ILE A 110 -8.93 -7.53 -31.08
CA ILE A 110 -9.70 -7.87 -29.88
C ILE A 110 -8.89 -7.45 -28.67
N THR A 111 -9.41 -6.47 -27.92
CA THR A 111 -8.79 -6.00 -26.68
C THR A 111 -9.40 -6.75 -25.50
N SER A 112 -8.56 -7.37 -24.68
CA SER A 112 -8.96 -7.96 -23.40
C SER A 112 -8.32 -7.22 -22.24
N ASN A 113 -9.05 -7.16 -21.13
CA ASN A 113 -8.64 -6.48 -19.91
C ASN A 113 -8.86 -7.41 -18.72
N TRP A 114 -7.81 -7.62 -17.94
CA TRP A 114 -7.89 -8.35 -16.67
C TRP A 114 -7.43 -7.52 -15.49
N TYR A 115 -7.93 -7.84 -14.31
CA TYR A 115 -7.75 -7.02 -13.11
C TYR A 115 -7.36 -7.86 -11.90
N ALA A 116 -6.37 -7.39 -11.15
CA ALA A 116 -6.08 -7.81 -9.79
C ALA A 116 -6.40 -6.68 -8.81
N TYR A 117 -7.03 -7.05 -7.70
CA TYR A 117 -7.42 -6.14 -6.64
C TYR A 117 -6.79 -6.55 -5.31
N GLY A 118 -6.41 -5.56 -4.52
CA GLY A 118 -5.95 -5.82 -3.16
C GLY A 118 -6.02 -4.59 -2.27
N ASN A 119 -5.78 -4.81 -0.98
CA ASN A 119 -5.59 -3.72 -0.03
C ASN A 119 -4.12 -3.65 0.33
N ILE A 120 -3.60 -2.43 0.46
CA ILE A 120 -2.28 -2.16 1.03
C ILE A 120 -2.49 -2.02 2.54
N VAL A 121 -2.25 -3.09 3.29
CA VAL A 121 -2.46 -3.13 4.73
C VAL A 121 -1.26 -3.77 5.42
N ASN A 122 -0.71 -3.11 6.43
CA ASN A 122 -0.01 -3.76 7.54
C ASN A 122 -1.04 -4.54 8.38
N GLU A 123 -0.68 -5.71 8.91
CA GLU A 123 -1.60 -6.50 9.74
C GLU A 123 -1.98 -5.76 11.05
N ILE A 124 -1.10 -4.91 11.59
CA ILE A 124 -1.41 -3.97 12.68
C ILE A 124 -2.63 -3.10 12.34
N TYR A 125 -2.80 -2.70 11.08
CA TYR A 125 -3.93 -1.86 10.67
C TYR A 125 -5.26 -2.57 10.64
N THR A 126 -5.24 -3.89 10.45
CA THR A 126 -6.47 -4.70 10.43
C THR A 126 -7.01 -4.98 11.83
N THR A 127 -6.21 -4.72 12.87
CA THR A 127 -6.65 -4.82 14.27
C THR A 127 -7.28 -3.51 14.74
N GLY A 128 -6.81 -2.36 14.22
CA GLY A 128 -7.22 -1.04 14.70
C GLY A 128 -6.69 -0.71 16.10
N GLU A 129 -5.75 -1.52 16.59
CA GLU A 129 -5.13 -1.35 17.91
C GLU A 129 -4.23 -0.11 17.91
N SER A 130 -4.42 0.76 18.91
CA SER A 130 -3.62 1.96 19.07
C SER A 130 -2.29 1.69 19.77
N VAL A 131 -2.17 0.57 20.48
CA VAL A 131 -0.95 0.12 21.16
C VAL A 131 -0.59 -1.31 20.76
N VAL A 132 0.60 -1.46 20.17
CA VAL A 132 1.14 -2.76 19.76
C VAL A 132 2.28 -3.13 20.69
N SER A 133 2.06 -4.16 21.48
CA SER A 133 2.98 -4.70 22.48
C SER A 133 3.02 -6.22 22.34
N PRO A 134 4.06 -6.91 22.88
CA PRO A 134 4.07 -8.38 22.90
C PRO A 134 2.81 -8.98 23.54
N ARG A 135 2.19 -8.27 24.48
CA ARG A 135 0.93 -8.66 25.13
C ARG A 135 -0.26 -8.57 24.16
N THR A 136 -0.39 -7.48 23.40
CA THR A 136 -1.50 -7.32 22.44
C THR A 136 -1.32 -8.19 21.19
N CYS A 137 -0.07 -8.47 20.79
CA CYS A 137 0.26 -9.43 19.74
C CYS A 137 -0.26 -10.85 20.03
N ASN A 138 -0.08 -11.33 21.27
CA ASN A 138 -0.46 -12.69 21.67
C ASN A 138 -1.98 -12.91 21.79
N VAL A 139 -2.75 -11.85 22.05
CA VAL A 139 -4.21 -11.94 22.28
C VAL A 139 -4.99 -11.93 20.97
N ASN A 140 -4.54 -11.14 19.99
CA ASN A 140 -5.30 -10.90 18.76
C ASN A 140 -4.82 -11.71 17.55
N GLY A 141 -3.70 -12.45 17.66
CA GLY A 141 -3.21 -13.40 16.63
C GLY A 141 -2.90 -12.80 15.25
N LYS A 142 -2.96 -11.48 15.12
CA LYS A 142 -2.84 -10.75 13.85
C LYS A 142 -1.49 -10.08 13.64
N VAL A 143 -0.61 -10.04 14.65
CA VAL A 143 0.74 -9.50 14.51
C VAL A 143 1.66 -10.41 15.31
N SER A 144 2.58 -11.09 14.64
CA SER A 144 3.55 -11.95 15.33
C SER A 144 4.55 -11.11 16.14
N ILE A 145 5.13 -11.71 17.18
CA ILE A 145 6.21 -11.08 17.95
C ILE A 145 7.40 -10.75 17.03
N ASP A 146 7.70 -11.62 16.07
CA ASP A 146 8.78 -11.42 15.10
C ASP A 146 8.51 -10.21 14.19
N GLU A 147 7.28 -10.00 13.74
CA GLU A 147 6.90 -8.81 12.96
C GLU A 147 7.02 -7.54 13.81
N LEU A 148 6.64 -7.57 15.09
CA LEU A 148 6.84 -6.45 16.01
C LEU A 148 8.32 -6.10 16.17
N GLN A 149 9.18 -7.11 16.33
CA GLN A 149 10.62 -6.90 16.42
C GLN A 149 11.20 -6.32 15.14
N LYS A 150 10.79 -6.84 13.98
CA LYS A 150 11.19 -6.31 12.66
C LYS A 150 10.82 -4.84 12.50
N MET A 151 9.57 -4.48 12.80
CA MET A 151 9.11 -3.09 12.72
C MET A 151 9.92 -2.17 13.62
N LYS A 152 10.22 -2.59 14.85
CA LYS A 152 11.07 -1.85 15.79
C LYS A 152 12.51 -1.69 15.30
N SER A 153 13.10 -2.73 14.72
CA SER A 153 14.47 -2.69 14.19
C SER A 153 14.61 -1.90 12.90
N ASN A 154 13.52 -1.78 12.13
CA ASN A 154 13.51 -1.11 10.82
C ASN A 154 13.01 0.34 10.87
N ILE A 155 12.85 0.90 12.08
CA ILE A 155 12.67 2.35 12.26
C ILE A 155 13.95 3.06 11.83
N GLY A 156 13.84 3.98 10.88
CA GLY A 156 15.00 4.72 10.40
C GLY A 156 14.69 6.08 9.83
N ILE A 157 15.74 6.72 9.33
CA ILE A 157 15.71 8.03 8.68
C ILE A 157 14.82 7.97 7.43
N GLY A 158 13.89 8.92 7.35
CA GLY A 158 12.99 9.12 6.21
C GLY A 158 13.19 10.50 5.57
N ASN A 159 12.26 10.89 4.70
CA ASN A 159 12.30 12.19 4.00
C ASN A 159 11.82 13.38 4.87
N THR A 160 11.42 13.13 6.11
CA THR A 160 11.08 14.17 7.09
C THR A 160 12.35 14.82 7.64
N LYS A 161 12.23 15.97 8.32
CA LYS A 161 13.38 16.50 9.09
C LYS A 161 13.79 15.44 10.13
N ASN A 162 15.07 15.14 10.25
CA ASN A 162 15.59 14.16 11.20
C ASN A 162 16.35 14.91 12.30
N ILE A 163 15.93 14.74 13.54
CA ILE A 163 16.55 15.33 14.73
C ILE A 163 17.18 14.19 15.50
N ILE A 164 18.51 14.14 15.49
CA ILE A 164 19.28 13.10 16.16
C ILE A 164 19.90 13.73 17.40
N LEU A 165 19.38 13.38 18.56
CA LEU A 165 19.83 13.90 19.84
C LEU A 165 21.04 13.11 20.35
N PRO A 166 21.97 13.79 21.06
CA PRO A 166 23.07 13.12 21.75
C PRO A 166 22.58 12.20 22.87
N ALA A 167 23.43 11.24 23.26
CA ALA A 167 23.15 10.27 24.32
C ALA A 167 23.37 10.87 25.72
N GLU A 168 22.64 11.93 26.03
CA GLU A 168 22.67 12.68 27.29
C GLU A 168 21.27 13.21 27.61
N ASP A 169 21.08 13.85 28.76
CA ASP A 169 19.79 14.45 29.11
C ASP A 169 19.50 15.67 28.23
N ILE A 170 18.33 15.66 27.59
CA ILE A 170 17.90 16.72 26.67
C ILE A 170 16.58 17.30 27.13
N TYR A 171 16.55 18.62 27.24
CA TYR A 171 15.38 19.40 27.65
C TYR A 171 14.62 19.86 26.40
N LEU A 172 13.38 19.40 26.28
CA LEU A 172 12.45 19.83 25.24
C LEU A 172 11.60 20.99 25.77
N HIS A 173 11.65 22.12 25.08
CA HIS A 173 10.90 23.32 25.42
C HIS A 173 10.26 23.95 24.18
N LYS A 174 9.13 24.64 24.39
CA LYS A 174 8.41 25.34 23.32
C LYS A 174 8.84 26.80 23.25
N GLU A 175 9.42 27.20 22.12
CA GLU A 175 9.77 28.58 21.82
C GLU A 175 8.81 29.15 20.78
N GLY A 176 7.74 29.81 21.22
CA GLY A 176 6.73 30.37 20.32
C GLY A 176 6.03 29.28 19.49
N SER A 177 6.21 29.29 18.17
CA SER A 177 5.68 28.27 17.25
C SER A 177 6.63 27.08 17.05
N SER A 178 7.84 27.15 17.58
CA SER A 178 8.87 26.13 17.42
C SER A 178 9.03 25.32 18.69
N ILE A 179 9.60 24.13 18.53
CA ILE A 179 10.03 23.25 19.61
C ILE A 179 11.54 23.16 19.49
N ALA A 180 12.22 23.38 20.61
CA ALA A 180 13.66 23.37 20.69
C ALA A 180 14.14 22.34 21.72
N PHE A 181 15.32 21.81 21.45
CA PHE A 181 15.99 20.79 22.25
C PHE A 181 17.26 21.41 22.82
N PHE A 182 17.46 21.30 24.13
CA PHE A 182 18.57 21.94 24.86
C PHE A 182 19.34 20.93 25.69
N ARG A 183 20.61 21.19 25.93
CA ARG A 183 21.46 20.41 26.85
C ARG A 183 21.32 20.82 28.31
N ASP A 184 20.84 22.04 28.56
CA ASP A 184 20.69 22.59 29.90
C ASP A 184 19.25 23.05 30.17
N SER A 185 18.87 23.03 31.46
CA SER A 185 17.56 23.46 31.93
C SER A 185 17.38 24.99 31.92
N GLU A 186 18.45 25.76 31.71
CA GLU A 186 18.42 27.22 31.59
C GLU A 186 18.22 27.68 30.13
N PHE A 187 18.07 26.75 29.19
CA PHE A 187 17.83 26.96 27.76
C PHE A 187 18.92 27.76 27.04
N LYS A 188 20.18 27.62 27.44
CA LYS A 188 21.32 28.36 26.87
C LYS A 188 21.99 27.64 25.71
N GLU A 189 22.04 26.32 25.73
CA GLU A 189 22.74 25.48 24.76
C GLU A 189 21.74 24.67 23.93
N LYS A 190 21.33 25.24 22.80
CA LYS A 190 20.38 24.64 21.85
C LYS A 190 21.06 23.62 20.94
N VAL A 191 20.51 22.41 20.90
CA VAL A 191 20.95 21.30 20.04
C VAL A 191 20.31 21.39 18.67
N ASP A 192 18.98 21.52 18.62
CA ASP A 192 18.20 21.65 17.39
C ASP A 192 16.84 22.32 17.69
N SER A 193 16.11 22.71 16.66
CA SER A 193 14.73 23.19 16.76
C SER A 193 13.92 22.89 15.50
N VAL A 194 12.61 22.75 15.64
CA VAL A 194 11.70 22.46 14.54
C VAL A 194 10.38 23.18 14.75
N SER A 195 9.73 23.61 13.66
CA SER A 195 8.37 24.15 13.78
C SER A 195 7.43 23.07 14.31
N SER A 196 6.54 23.42 15.23
CA SER A 196 5.54 22.49 15.77
C SER A 196 4.59 21.91 14.71
N PHE A 197 4.50 22.56 13.54
CA PHE A 197 3.70 22.13 12.38
C PHE A 197 4.47 21.25 11.40
N ASP A 198 5.80 21.21 11.50
CA ASP A 198 6.63 20.43 10.58
C ASP A 198 6.63 18.95 10.98
N ARG A 199 6.78 18.10 9.96
CA ARG A 199 6.94 16.65 10.16
C ARG A 199 8.39 16.34 10.47
N PHE A 200 8.65 15.67 11.60
CA PHE A 200 10.01 15.28 11.94
C PHE A 200 10.11 13.91 12.59
N TYR A 201 11.26 13.28 12.39
CA TYR A 201 11.70 12.08 13.07
C TYR A 201 12.65 12.51 14.20
N LEU A 202 12.40 12.01 15.41
CA LEU A 202 13.23 12.27 16.58
C LEU A 202 13.87 10.97 17.04
N GLU A 203 15.20 10.95 17.13
CA GLU A 203 15.95 9.81 17.63
C GLU A 203 16.86 10.20 18.78
N GLN A 204 16.84 9.39 19.84
CA GLN A 204 17.77 9.50 20.95
C GLN A 204 18.12 8.09 21.44
N LYS A 205 19.41 7.75 21.43
CA LYS A 205 19.94 6.41 21.75
C LYS A 205 20.50 6.29 23.18
N GLY A 206 20.19 7.23 24.06
CA GLY A 206 20.66 7.27 25.45
C GLY A 206 20.29 8.57 26.15
N GLY A 207 20.28 8.56 27.48
CA GLY A 207 19.84 9.69 28.30
C GLY A 207 18.31 9.80 28.40
N ASN A 208 17.84 10.94 28.92
CA ASN A 208 16.42 11.22 29.09
C ASN A 208 15.96 12.39 28.20
N LEU A 209 14.82 12.24 27.52
CA LEU A 209 14.10 13.37 26.95
C LEU A 209 13.18 13.97 28.03
N ILE A 210 13.58 15.12 28.57
CA ILE A 210 12.87 15.83 29.64
C ILE A 210 11.96 16.87 29.00
N VAL A 211 10.66 16.71 29.13
CA VAL A 211 9.69 17.60 28.50
C VAL A 211 9.16 18.62 29.48
N LEU A 212 9.48 19.89 29.23
CA LEU A 212 9.23 21.00 30.16
C LEU A 212 8.07 21.90 29.74
N SER A 213 7.41 21.64 28.62
CA SER A 213 6.29 22.46 28.15
C SER A 213 5.28 21.65 27.36
N ASP A 214 4.02 22.09 27.42
CA ASP A 214 2.95 21.46 26.66
C ASP A 214 3.22 21.61 25.16
N ILE A 215 3.37 20.49 24.47
CA ILE A 215 3.69 20.46 23.05
C ILE A 215 2.73 19.59 22.25
N LYS A 216 2.49 20.02 21.01
CA LYS A 216 1.82 19.25 19.98
C LYS A 216 2.74 19.14 18.78
N VAL A 217 2.97 17.92 18.33
CA VAL A 217 3.96 17.60 17.29
C VAL A 217 3.38 16.66 16.25
N MET A 218 3.88 16.77 15.03
CA MET A 218 3.70 15.78 13.97
C MET A 218 4.99 15.01 13.83
N SER A 219 5.14 13.91 14.58
CA SER A 219 6.44 13.24 14.68
C SER A 219 6.38 11.73 14.86
N LEU A 220 7.50 11.09 14.51
CA LEU A 220 7.86 9.74 14.97
C LEU A 220 8.91 9.91 16.08
N PHE A 221 8.55 9.56 17.31
CA PHE A 221 9.45 9.57 18.46
C PHE A 221 10.09 8.19 18.63
N ASN A 222 11.41 8.12 18.48
CA ASN A 222 12.22 6.93 18.70
C ASN A 222 13.27 7.22 19.79
N VAL A 223 12.79 7.34 21.03
CA VAL A 223 13.58 7.76 22.18
C VAL A 223 13.67 6.64 23.21
N GLU A 224 14.74 6.64 23.99
CA GLU A 224 14.97 5.60 25.00
C GLU A 224 14.15 5.84 26.26
N ASN A 225 14.27 7.02 26.87
CA ASN A 225 13.56 7.39 28.09
C ASN A 225 12.88 8.76 27.96
N ILE A 226 11.68 8.89 28.54
CA ILE A 226 10.93 10.15 28.57
C ILE A 226 10.59 10.51 30.02
N ILE A 227 10.89 11.75 30.41
CA ILE A 227 10.48 12.34 31.67
C ILE A 227 9.50 13.48 31.39
N LEU A 228 8.27 13.35 31.87
CA LEU A 228 7.21 14.33 31.67
C LEU A 228 7.19 15.36 32.80
N GLY A 229 7.56 16.60 32.49
CA GLY A 229 7.21 17.79 33.25
C GLY A 229 6.03 18.56 32.66
N ALA A 230 5.49 18.12 31.52
CA ALA A 230 4.35 18.71 30.81
C ALA A 230 3.69 17.67 29.88
N ASN A 231 2.54 18.00 29.29
CA ASN A 231 1.81 17.11 28.39
C ASN A 231 2.38 17.14 26.97
N ILE A 232 2.26 16.00 26.28
CA ILE A 232 2.70 15.87 24.89
C ILE A 232 1.57 15.30 24.06
N LYS A 233 1.29 15.91 22.91
CA LYS A 233 0.43 15.33 21.88
C LYS A 233 1.22 15.01 20.63
N ILE A 234 1.30 13.73 20.28
CA ILE A 234 2.01 13.20 19.12
C ILE A 234 0.99 12.79 18.05
N ASN A 235 0.91 13.55 16.96
CA ASN A 235 0.22 13.14 15.74
C ASN A 235 1.17 12.30 14.88
N GLY A 236 1.31 11.02 15.20
CA GLY A 236 2.27 10.15 14.52
C GLY A 236 2.53 8.87 15.31
N ILE A 237 3.80 8.55 15.51
CA ILE A 237 4.22 7.29 16.12
C ILE A 237 5.01 7.56 17.38
N LEU A 238 4.75 6.79 18.43
CA LEU A 238 5.61 6.69 19.60
C LEU A 238 6.23 5.29 19.67
N ASN A 239 7.55 5.20 19.61
CA ASN A 239 8.28 3.98 19.91
C ASN A 239 8.79 4.03 21.36
N LEU A 240 8.12 3.28 22.24
CA LEU A 240 8.33 3.32 23.68
C LEU A 240 9.24 2.17 24.11
N LYS A 241 10.49 2.50 24.47
CA LYS A 241 11.53 1.52 24.84
C LYS A 241 11.64 1.29 26.35
N SER A 242 11.18 2.23 27.16
CA SER A 242 11.20 2.16 28.63
C SER A 242 9.98 2.83 29.25
N ASP A 243 9.81 2.66 30.56
CA ASP A 243 8.72 3.28 31.32
C ASP A 243 8.81 4.80 31.30
N ILE A 244 7.66 5.45 31.14
CA ILE A 244 7.56 6.91 31.24
C ILE A 244 7.59 7.31 32.71
N GLN A 245 8.50 8.22 33.05
CA GLN A 245 8.49 8.89 34.35
C GLN A 245 7.70 10.19 34.23
N SER A 246 6.85 10.48 35.21
CA SER A 246 6.05 11.72 35.25
C SER A 246 6.34 12.45 36.54
N LEU A 247 6.70 13.73 36.45
CA LEU A 247 6.95 14.63 37.58
C LEU A 247 5.65 15.24 38.14
N GLY A 248 4.49 14.75 37.68
CA GLY A 248 3.17 15.24 38.05
C GLY A 248 2.07 14.41 37.39
N HIS A 249 0.92 15.04 37.13
CA HIS A 249 -0.21 14.41 36.43
C HIS A 249 -0.17 14.71 34.93
N TYR A 250 0.97 14.43 34.28
CA TYR A 250 1.18 14.66 32.85
C TYR A 250 1.03 13.38 32.04
N ASN A 251 0.65 13.52 30.76
CA ASN A 251 0.47 12.39 29.84
C ASN A 251 1.05 12.64 28.44
N ILE A 252 1.19 11.55 27.69
CA ILE A 252 1.44 11.54 26.25
C ILE A 252 0.18 11.05 25.55
N GLU A 253 -0.45 11.92 24.77
CA GLU A 253 -1.51 11.56 23.84
C GLU A 253 -0.87 11.20 22.49
N VAL A 254 -1.14 9.98 21.99
CA VAL A 254 -0.64 9.51 20.69
C VAL A 254 -1.81 9.31 19.74
N ASP A 255 -1.91 10.19 18.76
CA ASP A 255 -2.87 10.15 17.66
C ASP A 255 -2.20 9.44 16.45
N GLY A 256 -2.17 8.11 16.45
CA GLY A 256 -1.53 7.30 15.41
C GLY A 256 -1.23 5.88 15.87
N LEU A 257 0.02 5.58 16.26
CA LEU A 257 0.43 4.25 16.74
C LEU A 257 1.47 4.33 17.87
N THR A 258 1.28 3.55 18.92
CA THR A 258 2.30 3.32 19.95
C THR A 258 2.90 1.93 19.79
N LEU A 259 4.22 1.85 19.59
CA LEU A 259 4.99 0.61 19.59
C LEU A 259 5.62 0.43 20.97
N ASN A 260 5.13 -0.52 21.74
CA ASN A 260 5.55 -0.72 23.12
C ASN A 260 6.50 -1.92 23.25
N TYR A 261 7.62 -1.74 23.94
CA TYR A 261 8.57 -2.81 24.25
C TYR A 261 8.05 -3.74 25.35
N ASP A 262 8.70 -4.90 25.50
CA ASP A 262 8.22 -5.89 26.45
C ASP A 262 8.35 -5.35 27.88
N GLN A 263 7.38 -5.69 28.72
CA GLN A 263 7.30 -5.29 30.14
C GLN A 263 7.25 -3.77 30.41
N VAL A 264 7.13 -2.95 29.37
CA VAL A 264 7.00 -1.49 29.52
C VAL A 264 5.55 -1.11 29.81
N SER A 265 5.39 -0.27 30.82
CA SER A 265 4.11 0.26 31.28
C SER A 265 3.56 1.29 30.30
N GLU A 266 2.25 1.19 30.05
CA GLU A 266 1.50 2.15 29.23
C GLU A 266 0.89 3.26 30.08
N ASN A 267 1.26 3.33 31.37
CA ASN A 267 0.87 4.42 32.25
C ASN A 267 1.27 5.76 31.62
N TYR A 268 0.41 6.76 31.80
CA TYR A 268 0.56 8.10 31.22
C TYR A 268 0.44 8.16 29.68
N ILE A 269 0.02 7.09 29.02
CA ILE A 269 -0.23 7.09 27.56
C ILE A 269 -1.72 7.05 27.28
N VAL A 270 -2.18 7.94 26.39
CA VAL A 270 -3.52 7.91 25.82
C VAL A 270 -3.37 7.71 24.31
N ALA A 271 -3.54 6.48 23.83
CA ALA A 271 -3.30 6.13 22.43
C ALA A 271 -4.63 6.00 21.65
N ASN A 272 -4.75 6.75 20.56
CA ASN A 272 -5.87 6.72 19.63
C ASN A 272 -5.35 6.34 18.24
N TYR A 273 -5.90 5.27 17.68
CA TYR A 273 -5.48 4.80 16.36
C TYR A 273 -5.94 5.77 15.26
N LYS A 274 -4.99 6.29 14.46
CA LYS A 274 -5.26 7.17 13.30
C LYS A 274 -4.35 6.86 12.12
N TYR A 275 -4.94 6.20 11.11
CA TYR A 275 -4.22 5.76 9.91
C TYR A 275 -3.48 6.89 9.19
N ASP A 276 -4.11 8.06 8.98
CA ASP A 276 -3.46 9.13 8.20
C ASP A 276 -2.18 9.62 8.87
N ASN A 277 -2.18 9.70 10.20
CA ASN A 277 -1.01 10.14 10.95
C ASN A 277 0.11 9.11 10.89
N LEU A 278 -0.22 7.82 10.87
CA LEU A 278 0.76 6.77 10.68
C LEU A 278 1.31 6.75 9.25
N HIS A 279 0.44 6.94 8.26
CA HIS A 279 0.82 7.04 6.85
C HIS A 279 1.82 8.18 6.61
N MET A 280 1.77 9.30 7.33
CA MET A 280 2.75 10.38 7.18
C MET A 280 4.21 9.92 7.37
N PHE A 281 4.43 8.85 8.15
CA PHE A 281 5.75 8.33 8.51
C PHE A 281 6.03 6.95 7.88
N TYR A 282 5.28 6.55 6.84
CA TYR A 282 5.43 5.22 6.23
C TYR A 282 6.87 4.95 5.74
N LYS A 283 7.60 5.97 5.26
CA LYS A 283 8.99 5.81 4.80
C LYS A 283 9.97 5.53 5.94
N ASN A 284 9.63 5.92 7.16
CA ASN A 284 10.40 5.61 8.36
C ASN A 284 10.13 4.18 8.87
N LEU A 285 9.10 3.50 8.34
CA LEU A 285 8.70 2.14 8.69
C LEU A 285 8.79 1.25 7.45
N LYS A 286 9.97 0.66 7.18
CA LYS A 286 10.21 -0.04 5.89
C LYS A 286 9.28 -1.23 5.64
N ASP A 287 8.84 -1.93 6.69
CA ASP A 287 7.93 -3.10 6.60
C ASP A 287 6.43 -2.71 6.66
N PHE A 288 6.11 -1.46 6.31
CA PHE A 288 4.76 -0.92 6.44
C PHE A 288 3.72 -1.52 5.48
N ILE A 289 4.15 -2.15 4.38
CA ILE A 289 3.26 -2.61 3.30
C ILE A 289 3.29 -4.13 3.21
N LYS A 290 2.23 -4.81 3.69
CA LYS A 290 2.00 -6.24 3.39
C LYS A 290 0.85 -6.35 2.38
N PRO A 291 1.12 -6.44 1.06
CA PRO A 291 0.04 -6.53 0.08
C PRO A 291 -0.71 -7.84 0.27
N THR A 292 -2.04 -7.77 0.41
CA THR A 292 -2.89 -8.97 0.32
C THR A 292 -3.58 -8.96 -1.04
N VAL A 293 -3.12 -9.80 -1.96
CA VAL A 293 -3.78 -10.02 -3.25
C VAL A 293 -4.92 -11.00 -3.03
N LYS A 294 -6.14 -10.60 -3.35
CA LYS A 294 -7.27 -11.52 -3.48
C LYS A 294 -7.77 -11.41 -4.91
N TYR A 295 -7.49 -12.42 -5.73
CA TYR A 295 -7.96 -12.43 -7.10
C TYR A 295 -9.40 -12.94 -7.18
N THR A 296 -10.14 -12.40 -8.14
CA THR A 296 -11.36 -13.00 -8.66
C THR A 296 -11.37 -12.69 -10.14
N SER A 297 -11.34 -13.73 -10.96
CA SER A 297 -11.44 -13.61 -12.41
C SER A 297 -12.80 -13.03 -12.78
N LYS A 298 -12.83 -11.77 -13.25
CA LYS A 298 -14.04 -11.17 -13.81
C LYS A 298 -13.70 -10.26 -14.97
N GLU A 299 -14.27 -10.57 -16.13
CA GLU A 299 -14.51 -9.57 -17.16
C GLU A 299 -15.28 -8.41 -16.54
N LYS A 300 -14.76 -7.19 -16.70
CA LYS A 300 -15.53 -5.99 -16.40
C LYS A 300 -16.46 -5.76 -17.60
N LYS A 301 -17.73 -6.16 -17.45
CA LYS A 301 -18.80 -5.85 -18.42
C LYS A 301 -19.03 -4.34 -18.52
#